data_AF-A0A060VHZ4-F1
#
_entry.id   AF-A0A060VHZ4-F1
#
_cell.length_a   1.000
_cell.length_b   1.000
_cell.length_c   1.000
_cell.angle_alpha   90.00
_cell.angle_beta   90.00
_cell.angle_gamma   90.00
#
_symmetry.space_group_name_H-M   'P 1'
#
loop_
_entity.id
_entity.type
_entity.pdbx_description
1 polymer ?
#
loop_
_entity_poly.entity_id
_entity_poly.type
_entity_poly.pdbx_seq_one_letter_code
_entity_poly.pdbx_strand_id
1 'polypeptide(L)'
;MKSPSVLLPGINHMNGLNNRNGLPIGQIVLPDRDKGRNLKSTSLAIRPGHRELFIVANSGTEPGGAMIFRSGAFAPAPFPFSHQ
;
A
#
# COMPACT_ATOMS: atom_id res chain seq x y z
N MET A 1 10.37 15.30 -16.23
CA MET A 1 10.93 14.04 -16.79
C MET A 1 9.92 12.94 -16.48
N LYS A 2 9.21 12.41 -17.49
CA LYS A 2 8.17 11.38 -17.29
C LYS A 2 8.83 10.04 -17.05
N SER A 3 8.54 9.39 -15.92
CA SER A 3 9.03 8.04 -15.65
C SER A 3 8.02 7.02 -16.20
N PRO A 4 8.42 6.08 -17.06
CA PRO A 4 7.51 5.10 -17.65
C PRO A 4 7.23 3.99 -16.64
N SER A 5 5.95 3.70 -16.40
CA SER A 5 5.51 2.55 -15.62
C SER A 5 5.57 1.30 -16.52
N VAL A 6 6.56 0.44 -16.30
CA VAL A 6 6.65 -0.88 -16.92
C VAL A 6 5.95 -1.89 -16.00
N LEU A 7 4.91 -2.56 -16.51
CA LEU A 7 4.27 -3.69 -15.86
C LEU A 7 5.03 -4.97 -16.25
N LEU A 8 5.79 -5.55 -15.31
CA LEU A 8 6.40 -6.88 -15.47
C LEU A 8 5.54 -7.93 -14.77
N PRO A 9 5.30 -9.11 -15.38
CA PRO A 9 4.53 -10.18 -14.77
C PRO A 9 5.46 -10.99 -13.85
N GLY A 10 5.48 -10.60 -12.59
CA GLY A 10 6.07 -11.38 -11.50
C GLY A 10 5.24 -11.11 -10.27
N ILE A 11 4.66 -12.17 -9.69
CA ILE A 11 3.86 -12.10 -8.48
C ILE A 11 4.73 -11.52 -7.36
N ASN A 12 4.58 -10.22 -7.13
CA ASN A 12 5.24 -9.46 -6.07
C ASN A 12 4.14 -8.63 -5.43
N HIS A 13 3.96 -8.72 -4.11
CA HIS A 13 2.86 -8.06 -3.41
C HIS A 13 2.71 -6.59 -3.85
N MET A 14 1.51 -6.28 -4.35
CA MET A 14 1.14 -5.00 -4.92
C MET A 14 0.04 -4.39 -4.05
N ASN A 15 0.26 -3.18 -3.53
CA ASN A 15 -0.78 -2.42 -2.85
C ASN A 15 -1.57 -1.62 -3.88
N GLY A 16 -2.35 -2.32 -4.72
CA GLY A 16 -3.21 -1.72 -5.73
C GLY A 16 -4.42 -1.06 -5.08
N LEU A 17 -4.70 0.20 -5.46
CA LEU A 17 -5.86 0.93 -4.98
C LEU A 17 -6.86 1.07 -6.13
N ASN A 18 -8.07 0.56 -5.90
CA ASN A 18 -9.13 0.53 -6.89
C ASN A 18 -10.25 1.51 -6.53
N ASN A 19 -10.97 2.01 -7.54
CA ASN A 19 -12.23 2.69 -7.31
C ASN A 19 -13.39 1.69 -7.09
N ARG A 20 -14.61 2.21 -6.89
CA ARG A 20 -15.82 1.39 -6.68
C ARG A 20 -16.11 0.42 -7.84
N ASN A 21 -15.65 0.74 -9.05
CA ASN A 21 -15.82 -0.10 -10.24
C ASN A 21 -14.70 -1.15 -10.39
N GLY A 22 -13.80 -1.27 -9.41
CA GLY A 22 -12.66 -2.18 -9.47
C GLY A 22 -11.53 -1.73 -10.39
N LEU A 23 -11.59 -0.52 -10.94
CA LEU A 23 -10.55 0.01 -11.82
C LEU A 23 -9.38 0.52 -10.98
N PRO A 24 -8.12 0.20 -11.34
CA PRO A 24 -6.95 0.70 -10.64
C PRO A 24 -6.85 2.22 -10.83
N ILE A 25 -6.81 2.94 -9.72
CA ILE A 25 -6.71 4.41 -9.70
C ILE A 25 -5.36 4.89 -9.17
N GLY A 26 -4.55 3.98 -8.62
CA GLY A 26 -3.19 4.28 -8.23
C GLY A 26 -2.50 3.15 -7.49
N GLN A 27 -1.24 3.42 -7.13
CA GLN A 27 -0.36 2.47 -6.48
C GLN A 27 0.52 3.20 -5.48
N ILE A 28 0.76 2.56 -4.33
CA ILE A 28 1.76 3.01 -3.37
C ILE A 28 2.96 2.07 -3.45
N VAL A 29 4.13 2.64 -3.73
CA VAL A 29 5.42 1.95 -3.74
C VAL A 29 6.09 2.15 -2.39
N LEU A 30 6.51 1.04 -1.76
CA LEU A 30 7.19 1.11 -0.46
C LEU A 30 8.67 1.46 -0.63
N PRO A 31 9.27 2.17 0.34
CA PRO A 31 10.71 2.44 0.35
C PRO A 31 11.54 1.16 0.22
N ASP A 32 12.68 1.27 -0.47
CA ASP A 32 13.64 0.17 -0.71
C ASP A 32 13.06 -1.06 -1.44
N ARG A 33 11.89 -0.93 -2.07
CA ARG A 33 11.29 -1.99 -2.91
C ARG A 33 12.25 -2.46 -4.01
N ASP A 34 12.94 -1.52 -4.64
CA ASP A 34 13.94 -1.75 -5.68
C ASP A 34 15.15 -2.56 -5.18
N LYS A 35 15.39 -2.56 -3.86
CA LYS A 35 16.44 -3.35 -3.20
C LYS A 35 15.93 -4.69 -2.65
N GLY A 36 14.72 -5.10 -3.03
CA GLY A 36 14.12 -6.34 -2.54
C GLY A 36 13.54 -6.28 -1.12
N ARG A 37 13.51 -5.10 -0.48
CA ARG A 37 13.01 -4.93 0.89
C ARG A 37 11.53 -4.54 0.90
N ASN A 38 10.88 -4.79 2.04
CA ASN A 38 9.46 -4.47 2.27
C ASN A 38 8.50 -5.08 1.23
N LEU A 39 8.89 -6.15 0.54
CA LEU A 39 8.08 -6.79 -0.50
C LEU A 39 6.93 -7.62 0.05
N LYS A 40 6.88 -7.87 1.37
CA LYS A 40 5.79 -8.62 2.00
C LYS A 40 4.84 -7.68 2.71
N SER A 41 3.95 -7.04 1.95
CA SER A 41 2.83 -6.25 2.49
C SER A 41 1.70 -7.19 2.93
N THR A 42 1.29 -7.11 4.19
CA THR A 42 0.34 -8.06 4.79
C THR A 42 -1.01 -7.44 5.15
N SER A 43 -1.06 -6.13 5.41
CA SER A 43 -2.30 -5.44 5.77
C SER A 43 -2.23 -3.93 5.48
N LEU A 44 -3.40 -3.35 5.24
CA LEU A 44 -3.63 -1.94 4.92
C LEU A 44 -4.79 -1.44 5.78
N ALA A 45 -4.63 -0.28 6.42
CA ALA A 45 -5.69 0.35 7.22
C ALA A 45 -5.72 1.85 7.00
N ILE A 46 -6.88 2.41 6.69
CA ILE A 46 -7.09 3.86 6.60
C ILE A 46 -7.74 4.32 7.90
N ARG A 47 -7.21 5.37 8.53
CA ARG A 47 -7.79 5.94 9.75
C ARG A 47 -9.22 6.44 9.48
N PRO A 48 -10.24 6.01 10.25
CA PRO A 48 -11.63 6.44 10.07
C PRO A 48 -11.78 7.97 9.97
N GLY A 49 -12.56 8.45 9.01
CA GLY A 49 -12.77 9.88 8.76
C GLY A 49 -11.59 10.64 8.15
N HIS A 50 -10.45 9.98 7.93
CA HIS A 50 -9.23 10.62 7.42
C HIS A 50 -8.67 9.88 6.20
N ARG A 51 -7.77 10.57 5.48
CA ARG A 51 -7.06 10.03 4.30
C ARG A 51 -5.69 9.45 4.67
N GLU A 52 -5.52 9.01 5.90
CA GLU A 52 -4.25 8.50 6.38
C GLU A 52 -4.24 6.98 6.29
N LEU A 53 -3.34 6.44 5.46
CA LEU A 53 -3.17 5.02 5.24
C LEU A 53 -1.93 4.50 5.95
N PHE A 54 -2.08 3.40 6.67
CA PHE A 54 -1.03 2.61 7.27
C PHE A 54 -0.86 1.30 6.51
N ILE A 55 0.40 0.92 6.26
CA ILE A 55 0.77 -0.29 5.53
C ILE A 55 1.72 -1.10 6.39
N VAL A 56 1.35 -2.34 6.73
CA VAL A 56 2.24 -3.27 7.41
C VAL A 56 3.01 -4.05 6.35
N ALA A 57 4.34 -3.99 6.41
CA ALA A 57 5.18 -4.77 5.53
C ALA A 57 6.40 -5.36 6.24
N ASN A 58 6.97 -6.40 5.65
CA ASN A 58 8.17 -7.07 6.15
C ASN A 58 9.14 -7.36 5.00
N SER A 59 10.42 -7.32 5.31
CA SER A 59 11.52 -7.62 4.36
C SER A 59 11.76 -9.12 4.14
N GLY A 60 10.99 -10.00 4.80
CA GLY A 60 11.18 -11.44 4.72
C GLY A 60 12.53 -11.84 5.30
N THR A 61 13.37 -12.44 4.45
CA THR A 61 14.76 -12.81 4.75
C THR A 61 15.74 -11.66 4.54
N GLU A 62 15.32 -10.57 3.88
CA GLU A 62 16.16 -9.40 3.72
C GLU A 62 16.28 -8.60 5.03
N PRO A 63 17.39 -7.88 5.25
CA PRO A 63 17.55 -7.01 6.42
C PRO A 63 16.44 -5.95 6.52
N GLY A 64 16.03 -5.62 7.75
CA GLY A 64 15.09 -4.52 8.04
C GLY A 64 13.83 -4.92 8.81
N GLY A 65 13.55 -6.23 8.98
CA GLY A 65 12.46 -6.70 9.83
C GLY A 65 11.06 -6.31 9.33
N ALA A 66 10.14 -6.04 10.26
CA ALA A 66 8.78 -5.58 9.98
C ALA A 66 8.65 -4.08 10.26
N MET A 67 7.92 -3.37 9.40
CA MET A 67 7.73 -1.92 9.46
C MET A 67 6.27 -1.55 9.20
N ILE A 68 5.87 -0.40 9.76
CA ILE A 68 4.61 0.27 9.42
C ILE A 68 4.94 1.53 8.63
N PHE A 69 4.43 1.61 7.41
CA PHE A 69 4.56 2.79 6.55
C PHE A 69 3.29 3.64 6.63
N ARG A 70 3.47 4.96 6.55
CA ARG A 70 2.39 5.94 6.50
C ARG A 70 2.35 6.57 5.10
N SER A 71 1.16 6.66 4.53
CA SER A 71 0.91 7.31 3.23
C SER A 71 -0.46 7.98 3.20
N GLY A 72 -0.73 8.74 2.14
CA GLY A 72 -2.05 9.28 1.85
C GLY A 72 -2.92 8.29 1.07
N ALA A 73 -4.18 8.14 1.49
CA ALA A 73 -5.22 7.46 0.73
C ALA A 73 -5.89 8.39 -0.30
N PHE A 74 -6.50 7.80 -1.33
CA PHE A 74 -7.26 8.54 -2.34
C PHE A 74 -8.57 9.13 -1.82
N ALA A 75 -9.15 8.55 -0.75
CA ALA A 75 -10.36 9.03 -0.10
C ALA A 75 -10.34 8.75 1.41
N PRO A 76 -11.17 9.46 2.22
CA PRO A 76 -11.30 9.16 3.64
C PRO A 76 -11.93 7.80 3.90
N ALA A 77 -11.54 7.12 4.98
CA ALA A 77 -12.25 5.92 5.42
C ALA A 77 -13.64 6.24 5.99
N PRO A 78 -14.65 5.39 5.75
CA PRO A 78 -15.90 5.47 6.49
C PRO A 78 -15.66 5.24 7.98
N PHE A 79 -16.52 5.78 8.83
CA PHE A 79 -16.54 5.41 10.24
C PHE A 79 -17.01 3.96 10.41
N PRO A 80 -16.51 3.21 11.41
CA PRO A 80 -17.00 1.87 11.68
C PRO A 80 -18.50 1.89 11.97
N PHE A 81 -19.26 1.03 11.30
CA PHE A 81 -20.70 0.90 11.54
C PHE A 81 -21.03 0.48 12.99
N SER A 82 -20.12 -0.20 13.69
CA SER A 82 -20.33 -0.70 15.05
C SER A 82 -20.21 0.34 16.17
N HIS A 83 -19.85 1.59 15.85
CA HIS A 83 -19.69 2.69 16.82
C HIS A 83 -20.60 3.88 16.47
N GLN A 84 -21.66 3.65 15.69
CA GLN A 84 -22.71 4.62 15.43
C GLN A 84 -23.77 4.60 16.52
#